data_AF-A0A3M0Y5J8-F1
#
_entry.id   AF-A0A3M0Y5J8-F1
#
_cell.length_a   1.000
_cell.length_b   1.000
_cell.length_c   1.000
_cell.angle_alpha   90.00
_cell.angle_beta   90.00
_cell.angle_gamma   90.00
#
_symmetry.space_group_name_H-M   'P 1'
#
loop_
_entity.id
_entity.type
_entity.pdbx_description
1 polymer ?
#
loop_
_entity_poly.entity_id
_entity_poly.type
_entity_poly.pdbx_seq_one_letter_code
_entity_poly.pdbx_strand_id
1 'polypeptide(L)'
;MVADISAVTYFAPIAIFVLVFVIIAAVLNKTKLLGEHAFLNLFVAFLIATLFVSAAGAFEYVGTIVPWFAVLVVSMVFLLAITGFVGDPMKSWNKGIGAAFVIIMTLVFLVSGFVIFSSLIAGFLPGPTFGQNLAPETVVFLSWLYSPRIAGAILLIIVSALASWVLVKSSK
;
A
#
# COMPACT_ATOMS: atom_id res chain seq x y z
N MET A 1 17.46 -24.57 5.62
CA MET A 1 17.28 -24.23 7.04
C MET A 1 16.40 -23.00 7.12
N VAL A 2 15.26 -23.10 7.80
CA VAL A 2 14.40 -21.93 8.07
C VAL A 2 15.17 -21.05 9.05
N ALA A 3 15.36 -19.77 8.73
CA ALA A 3 16.00 -18.84 9.66
C ALA A 3 15.14 -18.76 10.93
N ASP A 4 15.75 -18.95 12.10
CA ASP A 4 15.04 -18.80 13.37
C ASP A 4 14.76 -17.31 13.62
N ILE A 5 13.49 -16.94 13.56
CA ILE A 5 12.99 -15.58 13.75
C ILE A 5 12.44 -15.35 15.16
N SER A 6 12.52 -16.35 16.05
CA SER A 6 11.99 -16.29 17.41
C SER A 6 12.57 -15.12 18.21
N ALA A 7 13.85 -14.79 18.01
CA ALA A 7 14.48 -13.63 18.63
C ALA A 7 13.90 -12.30 18.12
N VAL A 8 13.61 -12.21 16.81
CA VAL A 8 13.05 -10.99 16.20
C VAL A 8 11.63 -10.74 16.68
N THR A 9 10.80 -11.79 16.75
CA THR A 9 9.42 -11.68 17.24
C THR A 9 9.37 -11.34 18.73
N TYR A 10 10.30 -11.85 19.54
CA TYR A 10 10.41 -11.52 20.96
C TYR A 10 10.70 -10.03 21.21
N PHE A 11 11.60 -9.42 20.41
CA PHE A 11 11.95 -8.00 20.54
C PHE A 11 11.07 -7.05 19.70
N ALA A 12 10.15 -7.56 18.88
CA ALA A 12 9.30 -6.75 18.01
C ALA A 12 8.52 -5.64 18.75
N PRO A 13 7.89 -5.89 19.93
CA PRO A 13 7.22 -4.84 20.69
C PRO A 13 8.13 -3.68 21.10
N ILE A 14 9.36 -3.98 21.48
CA ILE A 14 10.34 -2.97 21.87
C ILE A 14 10.82 -2.20 20.64
N ALA A 15 11.06 -2.89 19.52
CA ALA A 15 11.44 -2.23 18.27
C ALA A 15 10.33 -1.29 17.76
N ILE A 16 9.08 -1.74 17.83
CA ILE A 16 7.89 -0.96 17.47
C ILE A 16 7.74 0.26 18.39
N PHE A 17 7.91 0.08 19.71
CA PHE A 17 7.92 1.18 20.67
C PHE A 17 8.92 2.27 20.28
N VAL A 18 10.18 1.88 20.08
CA VAL A 18 11.28 2.81 19.74
C VAL A 18 11.00 3.50 18.41
N LEU A 19 10.49 2.78 17.41
CA LEU A 19 10.16 3.33 16.11
C LEU A 19 9.05 4.40 16.20
N VAL A 20 7.95 4.10 16.88
CA VAL A 20 6.85 5.06 17.07
C VAL A 20 7.34 6.27 17.87
N PHE A 21 8.11 6.04 18.93
CA PHE A 21 8.70 7.11 19.74
C PHE A 21 9.57 8.05 18.90
N VAL A 22 10.49 7.52 18.08
CA VAL A 22 11.38 8.32 17.23
C VAL A 22 10.59 9.10 16.19
N ILE A 23 9.60 8.47 15.55
CA ILE A 23 8.76 9.15 14.54
C ILE A 23 7.97 10.29 15.17
N ILE A 24 7.29 10.06 16.28
CA ILE A 24 6.49 11.10 16.95
C ILE A 24 7.38 12.22 17.47
N ALA A 25 8.55 11.90 18.05
CA ALA A 25 9.51 12.89 18.49
C ALA A 25 10.03 13.74 17.30
N ALA A 26 10.34 13.11 16.17
CA ALA A 26 10.78 13.80 14.96
C ALA A 26 9.69 14.72 14.40
N VAL A 27 8.43 14.26 14.38
CA VAL A 27 7.28 15.05 13.93
C VAL A 27 7.04 16.24 14.86
N LEU A 28 7.02 16.05 16.18
CA LEU A 28 6.85 17.14 17.15
C LEU A 28 7.97 18.18 17.04
N ASN A 29 9.21 17.74 16.87
CA ASN A 29 10.35 18.65 16.69
C ASN A 29 10.30 19.42 15.37
N LYS A 30 9.81 18.82 14.28
CA LYS A 30 9.67 19.50 12.99
C LYS A 30 8.49 20.45 12.95
N THR A 31 7.39 20.09 13.59
CA THR A 31 6.14 20.88 13.58
C THR A 31 6.11 21.96 14.64
N LYS A 32 6.96 21.86 15.68
CA LYS A 32 7.00 22.77 16.84
C LYS A 32 5.63 22.95 17.51
N LEU A 33 4.77 21.92 17.46
CA LEU A 33 3.39 21.97 17.97
C LEU A 33 3.31 22.36 19.46
N LEU A 34 4.32 22.00 20.25
CA LEU A 34 4.38 22.25 21.69
C LEU A 34 5.46 23.30 22.05
N GLY A 35 5.90 24.07 21.05
CA GLY A 35 7.00 25.04 21.18
C GLY A 35 8.38 24.42 21.00
N GLU A 36 9.40 25.12 21.52
CA GLU A 36 10.82 24.76 21.33
C GLU A 36 11.41 23.95 22.51
N HIS A 37 10.58 23.57 23.48
CA HIS A 37 11.01 22.81 24.65
C HIS A 37 11.26 21.34 24.28
N ALA A 38 12.50 21.01 23.93
CA ALA A 38 12.90 19.66 23.50
C ALA A 38 12.52 18.55 24.50
N PHE A 39 12.63 18.83 25.81
CA PHE A 39 12.25 17.87 26.85
C PHE A 39 10.75 17.54 26.83
N LEU A 40 9.90 18.54 26.60
CA LEU A 40 8.46 18.38 26.56
C LEU A 40 8.04 17.60 25.32
N ASN A 41 8.65 17.89 24.16
CA ASN A 41 8.44 17.10 22.93
C ASN A 41 8.80 15.62 23.12
N LEU A 42 9.94 15.35 23.78
CA LEU A 42 10.39 13.99 24.07
C LEU A 42 9.45 13.27 25.04
N PHE A 43 9.02 13.95 26.09
CA PHE A 43 8.10 13.39 27.09
C PHE A 43 6.74 13.04 26.48
N VAL A 44 6.18 13.94 25.66
CA VAL A 44 4.90 13.67 24.98
C VAL A 44 5.04 12.54 23.96
N ALA A 45 6.13 12.49 23.19
CA ALA A 45 6.40 11.38 22.29
C ALA A 45 6.49 10.04 23.03
N PHE A 46 7.09 10.03 24.22
CA PHE A 46 7.18 8.83 25.07
C PHE A 46 5.81 8.36 25.55
N LEU A 47 4.94 9.27 26.01
CA LEU A 47 3.58 8.94 26.43
C LEU A 47 2.76 8.38 25.26
N ILE A 48 2.84 9.00 24.09
CA ILE A 48 2.14 8.55 22.89
C ILE A 48 2.64 7.16 22.47
N ALA A 49 3.95 6.93 22.43
CA ALA A 49 4.52 5.64 22.08
C ALA A 49 4.11 4.53 23.06
N THR A 50 4.07 4.85 24.36
CA THR A 50 3.63 3.92 25.42
C THR A 50 2.16 3.54 25.23
N LEU A 51 1.31 4.55 24.97
CA LEU A 51 -0.11 4.33 24.68
C LEU A 51 -0.29 3.46 23.42
N PHE A 52 0.48 3.73 22.37
CA PHE A 52 0.43 2.99 21.11
C PHE A 52 0.78 1.50 21.28
N VAL A 53 1.78 1.18 22.09
CA VAL A 53 2.19 -0.21 22.34
C VAL A 53 1.24 -0.92 23.29
N SER A 54 0.58 -0.19 24.20
CA SER A 54 -0.46 -0.76 25.07
C SER A 54 -1.76 -1.09 24.35
N ALA A 55 -2.04 -0.47 23.20
CA ALA A 55 -3.21 -0.75 22.39
C ALA A 55 -2.92 -1.90 21.41
N ALA A 56 -3.46 -3.10 21.70
CA ALA A 56 -3.23 -4.31 20.91
C ALA A 56 -3.47 -4.13 19.39
N GLY A 57 -4.52 -3.40 19.00
CA GLY A 57 -4.81 -3.13 17.58
C GLY A 57 -3.79 -2.20 16.90
N ALA A 58 -3.21 -1.26 17.65
CA ALA A 58 -2.18 -0.37 17.10
C ALA A 58 -0.84 -1.11 16.92
N PHE A 59 -0.53 -2.06 17.80
CA PHE A 59 0.63 -2.93 17.66
C PHE A 59 0.55 -3.81 16.40
N GLU A 60 -0.58 -4.47 16.15
CA GLU A 60 -0.77 -5.31 14.95
C GLU A 60 -0.67 -4.48 13.65
N TYR A 61 -1.23 -3.27 13.66
CA TYR A 61 -1.14 -2.34 12.54
C TYR A 61 0.31 -1.95 12.25
N VAL A 62 1.07 -1.54 13.27
CA VAL A 62 2.48 -1.16 13.10
C VAL A 62 3.33 -2.37 12.71
N GLY A 63 3.09 -3.54 13.30
CA GLY A 63 3.77 -4.79 12.94
C GLY A 63 3.55 -5.20 11.49
N THR A 64 2.37 -4.90 10.94
CA THR A 64 2.06 -5.13 9.52
C THR A 64 2.77 -4.11 8.62
N ILE A 65 2.91 -2.86 9.05
CA ILE A 65 3.42 -1.74 8.23
C ILE A 65 4.94 -1.61 8.27
N VAL A 66 5.59 -1.86 9.41
CA VAL A 66 7.03 -1.69 9.59
C VAL A 66 7.87 -2.47 8.56
N PRO A 67 7.57 -3.74 8.24
CA PRO A 67 8.30 -4.46 7.19
C PRO A 67 8.26 -3.76 5.83
N TRP A 68 7.15 -3.10 5.50
CA TRP A 68 6.99 -2.38 4.24
C TRP A 68 7.87 -1.14 4.19
N PHE A 69 7.91 -0.38 5.29
CA PHE A 69 8.83 0.75 5.42
C PHE A 69 10.29 0.30 5.36
N ALA A 70 10.64 -0.82 5.98
CA ALA A 70 11.99 -1.37 5.91
C ALA A 70 12.38 -1.71 4.46
N VAL A 71 11.49 -2.38 3.71
CA VAL A 71 11.70 -2.66 2.28
C VAL A 71 11.83 -1.37 1.47
N LEU A 72 11.02 -0.35 1.76
CA LEU A 72 11.09 0.94 1.06
C LEU A 72 12.43 1.63 1.34
N VAL A 73 12.87 1.71 2.59
CA VAL A 73 14.16 2.31 2.95
C VAL A 73 15.31 1.57 2.30
N VAL A 74 15.33 0.24 2.37
CA VAL A 74 16.37 -0.59 1.75
C VAL A 74 16.36 -0.41 0.23
N SER A 75 15.20 -0.41 -0.41
CA SER A 75 15.10 -0.18 -1.85
C SER A 75 15.52 1.24 -2.25
N MET A 76 15.23 2.25 -1.42
CA MET A 76 15.69 3.62 -1.63
C MET A 76 17.21 3.73 -1.53
N VAL A 77 17.83 3.06 -0.54
CA VAL A 77 19.30 2.97 -0.44
C VAL A 77 19.87 2.29 -1.68
N PHE A 78 19.27 1.21 -2.16
CA PHE A 78 19.72 0.56 -3.40
C PHE A 78 19.55 1.43 -4.64
N LEU A 79 18.44 2.16 -4.76
CA LEU A 79 18.22 3.09 -5.86
C LEU A 79 19.26 4.21 -5.85
N LEU A 80 19.52 4.80 -4.68
CA LEU A 80 20.58 5.81 -4.51
C LEU A 80 21.97 5.25 -4.79
N ALA A 81 22.24 4.01 -4.39
CA ALA A 81 23.50 3.33 -4.71
C ALA A 81 23.63 3.11 -6.21
N ILE A 82 22.58 2.61 -6.89
CA ILE A 82 22.59 2.41 -8.33
C ILE A 82 22.76 3.74 -9.06
N THR A 83 21.99 4.77 -8.74
CA THR A 83 22.13 6.09 -9.40
C THR A 83 23.47 6.76 -9.08
N GLY A 84 24.00 6.56 -7.88
CA GLY A 84 25.31 7.06 -7.47
C GLY A 84 26.49 6.33 -8.12
N PHE A 85 26.41 5.01 -8.29
CA PHE A 85 27.49 4.20 -8.88
C PHE A 85 27.41 4.06 -10.40
N VAL A 86 26.22 4.09 -11.00
CA VAL A 86 26.01 3.92 -12.45
C VAL A 86 26.16 5.25 -13.20
N GLY A 87 26.22 6.40 -12.51
CA GLY A 87 26.16 7.72 -13.14
C GLY A 87 24.78 7.99 -13.72
N ASP A 88 24.65 8.98 -14.61
CA ASP A 88 23.35 9.38 -15.23
C ASP A 88 22.90 8.34 -16.28
N PRO A 89 22.08 7.33 -15.92
CA PRO A 89 21.77 6.20 -16.81
C PRO A 89 20.78 6.64 -17.89
N MET A 90 20.15 7.81 -17.71
CA MET A 90 19.09 8.32 -18.56
C MET A 90 19.60 8.82 -19.91
N LYS A 91 20.90 9.10 -20.05
CA LYS A 91 21.50 9.47 -21.36
C LYS A 91 21.65 8.30 -22.32
N SER A 92 21.69 7.07 -21.82
CA SER A 92 21.93 5.85 -22.62
C SER A 92 20.65 5.11 -23.01
N TRP A 93 19.48 5.49 -22.48
CA TRP A 93 18.23 4.79 -22.75
C TRP A 93 17.51 5.37 -23.96
N ASN A 94 17.47 4.59 -25.04
CA ASN A 94 16.58 4.86 -26.16
C ASN A 94 15.11 4.83 -25.66
N LYS A 95 14.27 5.75 -26.15
CA LYS A 95 12.86 5.93 -25.72
C LYS A 95 12.05 4.62 -25.72
N GLY A 96 12.36 3.70 -26.63
CA GLY A 96 11.69 2.39 -26.70
C GLY A 96 12.00 1.44 -25.54
N ILE A 97 13.24 1.42 -25.04
CA ILE A 97 13.65 0.57 -23.91
C ILE A 97 13.06 1.11 -22.62
N GLY A 98 13.07 2.44 -22.44
CA GLY A 98 12.42 3.08 -21.29
C GLY A 98 10.91 2.80 -21.24
N ALA A 99 10.21 2.91 -22.38
CA ALA A 99 8.78 2.60 -22.44
C ALA A 99 8.48 1.13 -22.12
N ALA A 100 9.26 0.19 -22.68
CA ALA A 100 9.11 -1.23 -22.38
C ALA A 100 9.36 -1.53 -20.89
N PHE A 101 10.39 -0.93 -20.29
CA PHE A 101 10.71 -1.08 -18.87
C PHE A 101 9.57 -0.58 -17.98
N VAL A 102 9.00 0.60 -18.28
CA VAL A 102 7.85 1.15 -17.53
C VAL A 102 6.62 0.26 -17.64
N ILE A 103 6.31 -0.25 -18.83
CA ILE A 103 5.16 -1.16 -19.04
C ILE A 103 5.35 -2.44 -18.21
N ILE A 104 6.55 -3.05 -18.27
CA ILE A 104 6.86 -4.27 -17.52
C ILE A 104 6.77 -4.00 -16.02
N MET A 105 7.37 -2.91 -15.52
CA MET A 105 7.28 -2.53 -14.12
C MET A 105 5.84 -2.27 -13.67
N THR A 106 5.03 -1.64 -14.52
CA THR A 106 3.61 -1.41 -14.24
C THR A 106 2.84 -2.73 -14.15
N LEU A 107 3.10 -3.68 -15.05
CA LEU A 107 2.50 -5.01 -14.99
C LEU A 107 2.93 -5.77 -13.73
N VAL A 108 4.23 -5.76 -13.41
CA VAL A 108 4.77 -6.39 -12.19
C VAL A 108 4.14 -5.77 -10.95
N PHE A 109 4.00 -4.45 -10.90
CA PHE A 109 3.37 -3.74 -9.80
C PHE A 109 1.88 -4.10 -9.66
N LEU A 110 1.13 -4.15 -10.77
CA LEU A 110 -0.28 -4.57 -10.76
C LEU A 110 -0.44 -6.01 -10.27
N VAL A 111 0.37 -6.94 -10.80
CA VAL A 111 0.33 -8.35 -10.39
C VAL A 111 0.73 -8.50 -8.93
N SER A 112 1.80 -7.84 -8.50
CA SER A 112 2.26 -7.88 -7.10
C SER A 112 1.24 -7.29 -6.15
N GLY A 113 0.60 -6.17 -6.53
CA GLY A 113 -0.50 -5.59 -5.79
C GLY A 113 -1.67 -6.58 -5.65
N PHE A 114 -2.09 -7.20 -6.74
CA PHE A 114 -3.14 -8.22 -6.70
C PHE A 114 -2.79 -9.41 -5.81
N VAL A 115 -1.55 -9.90 -5.85
CA VAL A 115 -1.11 -11.05 -5.05
C VAL A 115 -1.02 -10.68 -3.57
N ILE A 116 -0.41 -9.55 -3.22
CA ILE A 116 -0.20 -9.14 -1.83
C ILE A 116 -1.53 -8.73 -1.18
N PHE A 117 -2.35 -7.97 -1.89
CA PHE A 117 -3.65 -7.54 -1.40
C PHE A 117 -4.76 -8.58 -1.67
N SER A 118 -4.43 -9.74 -2.23
CA SER A 118 -5.42 -10.79 -2.52
C SER A 118 -6.20 -11.18 -1.27
N SER A 119 -5.56 -11.32 -0.11
CA SER A 119 -6.22 -11.66 1.16
C SER A 119 -7.23 -10.59 1.61
N LEU A 120 -7.01 -9.32 1.24
CA LEU A 120 -7.88 -8.20 1.60
C LEU A 120 -8.99 -7.96 0.57
N ILE A 121 -8.73 -8.27 -0.70
CA ILE A 121 -9.64 -7.97 -1.81
C ILE A 121 -10.48 -9.20 -2.22
N ALA A 122 -10.02 -10.42 -1.93
CA ALA A 122 -10.67 -11.67 -2.36
C ALA A 122 -12.08 -11.88 -1.78
N GLY A 123 -12.43 -11.22 -0.68
CA GLY A 123 -13.81 -11.20 -0.16
C GLY A 123 -14.76 -10.35 -1.02
N PHE A 124 -14.24 -9.33 -1.70
CA PHE A 124 -15.01 -8.37 -2.51
C PHE A 124 -15.13 -8.77 -3.99
N LEU A 125 -14.28 -9.68 -4.47
CA LEU A 125 -14.28 -10.13 -5.86
C LEU A 125 -15.09 -11.43 -6.03
N PRO A 126 -15.80 -11.59 -7.15
CA PRO A 126 -16.52 -12.83 -7.43
C PRO A 126 -15.53 -14.01 -7.53
N GLY A 127 -15.75 -15.03 -6.68
CA GLY A 127 -14.85 -16.18 -6.57
C GLY A 127 -15.22 -17.10 -5.39
N PRO A 128 -14.41 -18.15 -5.13
CA PRO A 128 -14.69 -19.15 -4.07
C PRO A 128 -14.76 -18.56 -2.66
N THR A 129 -14.10 -17.42 -2.44
CA THR A 129 -14.02 -16.72 -1.15
C THR A 129 -14.94 -15.50 -1.07
N PHE A 130 -15.80 -15.28 -2.06
CA PHE A 130 -16.67 -14.12 -2.13
C PHE A 130 -17.61 -14.04 -0.92
N GLY A 131 -17.65 -12.88 -0.26
CA GLY A 131 -18.49 -12.64 0.90
C GLY A 131 -17.96 -13.20 2.23
N GLN A 132 -16.78 -13.84 2.25
CA GLN A 132 -16.17 -14.29 3.51
C GLN A 132 -15.70 -13.08 4.33
N ASN A 133 -16.03 -13.07 5.63
CA ASN A 133 -15.69 -12.02 6.58
C ASN A 133 -16.23 -10.61 6.25
N LEU A 134 -17.25 -10.52 5.39
CA LEU A 134 -17.92 -9.25 5.07
C LEU A 134 -19.25 -9.11 5.80
N ALA A 135 -19.66 -7.86 6.06
CA ALA A 135 -20.96 -7.58 6.66
C ALA A 135 -22.10 -8.06 5.74
N PRO A 136 -23.22 -8.60 6.28
CA PRO A 136 -24.33 -9.11 5.48
C PRO A 136 -24.83 -8.11 4.42
N GLU A 137 -24.88 -6.82 4.79
CA GLU A 137 -25.31 -5.72 3.92
C GLU A 137 -24.41 -5.56 2.70
N THR A 138 -23.08 -5.63 2.90
CA THR A 138 -22.10 -5.54 1.81
C THR A 138 -22.19 -6.74 0.86
N VAL A 139 -22.43 -7.95 1.38
CA VAL A 139 -22.58 -9.15 0.55
C VAL A 139 -23.83 -9.09 -0.32
N VAL A 140 -24.95 -8.59 0.22
CA VAL A 140 -26.20 -8.39 -0.53
C VAL A 140 -26.01 -7.37 -1.66
N PHE A 141 -25.35 -6.25 -1.38
CA PHE A 141 -25.07 -5.25 -2.41
C PHE A 141 -24.13 -5.78 -3.52
N LEU A 142 -23.03 -6.43 -3.13
CA LEU A 142 -22.05 -6.97 -4.08
C LEU A 142 -22.65 -8.10 -4.93
N SER A 143 -23.46 -8.98 -4.33
CA SER A 143 -24.13 -10.06 -5.07
C SER A 143 -25.19 -9.54 -6.05
N TRP A 144 -25.87 -8.44 -5.72
CA TRP A 144 -26.73 -7.72 -6.65
C TRP A 144 -25.90 -7.11 -7.80
N LEU A 145 -24.83 -6.37 -7.48
CA LEU A 145 -23.97 -5.69 -8.46
C LEU A 145 -23.31 -6.68 -9.45
N TYR A 146 -22.82 -7.81 -8.95
CA TYR A 146 -22.24 -8.88 -9.76
C TYR A 146 -23.27 -9.84 -10.36
N SER A 147 -24.58 -9.57 -10.21
CA SER A 147 -25.59 -10.42 -10.80
C SER A 147 -25.52 -10.38 -12.34
N PRO A 148 -25.77 -11.51 -13.04
CA PRO A 148 -25.70 -11.56 -14.51
C PRO A 148 -26.60 -10.53 -15.20
N ARG A 149 -27.72 -10.16 -14.55
CA ARG A 149 -28.67 -9.17 -15.05
C ARG A 149 -28.07 -7.76 -15.08
N ILE A 150 -27.37 -7.38 -14.00
CA ILE A 150 -26.75 -6.05 -13.89
C ILE A 150 -25.47 -5.98 -14.70
N ALA A 151 -24.64 -7.02 -14.64
CA ALA A 151 -23.44 -7.11 -15.48
C ALA A 151 -23.79 -7.00 -16.97
N GLY A 152 -24.87 -7.67 -17.41
CA GLY A 152 -25.39 -7.56 -18.78
C GLY A 152 -25.90 -6.16 -19.11
N ALA A 153 -26.64 -5.51 -18.19
CA ALA A 153 -27.10 -4.14 -18.38
C ALA A 153 -25.95 -3.12 -18.48
N ILE A 154 -24.94 -3.23 -17.61
CA ILE A 154 -23.72 -2.41 -17.65
C ILE A 154 -22.99 -2.61 -18.97
N LEU A 155 -22.83 -3.86 -19.41
CA LEU A 155 -22.19 -4.17 -20.69
C LEU A 155 -22.95 -3.53 -21.86
N LEU A 156 -24.29 -3.63 -21.88
CA LEU A 156 -25.11 -2.99 -22.92
C LEU A 156 -24.97 -1.45 -22.90
N ILE A 157 -24.90 -0.83 -21.73
CA ILE A 157 -24.65 0.62 -21.60
C ILE A 157 -23.28 0.98 -22.17
N ILE A 158 -22.23 0.22 -21.85
CA ILE A 158 -20.88 0.47 -22.37
C ILE A 158 -20.86 0.31 -23.90
N VAL A 159 -21.44 -0.77 -24.43
CA VAL A 159 -21.47 -1.04 -25.87
C VAL A 159 -22.26 0.02 -26.62
N SER A 160 -23.43 0.42 -26.11
CA SER A 160 -24.24 1.48 -26.72
C SER A 160 -23.54 2.83 -26.68
N ALA A 161 -22.89 3.20 -25.57
CA ALA A 161 -22.10 4.43 -25.47
C ALA A 161 -20.92 4.44 -26.45
N LEU A 162 -20.19 3.33 -26.56
CA LEU A 162 -19.10 3.18 -27.53
C LEU A 162 -19.62 3.26 -28.98
N ALA A 163 -20.72 2.58 -29.28
CA ALA A 163 -21.33 2.61 -30.61
C ALA A 163 -21.80 4.03 -30.98
N SER A 164 -22.49 4.73 -30.07
CA SER A 164 -22.89 6.12 -30.27
C SER A 164 -21.69 7.04 -30.46
N TRP A 165 -20.62 6.86 -29.69
CA TRP A 165 -19.40 7.65 -29.83
C TRP A 165 -18.72 7.43 -31.19
N VAL A 166 -18.61 6.17 -31.65
CA VAL A 166 -18.04 5.83 -32.96
C VAL A 166 -18.89 6.40 -34.09
N LEU A 167 -20.22 6.30 -34.02
CA LEU A 167 -21.13 6.86 -35.02
C LEU A 167 -21.02 8.38 -35.13
N VAL A 168 -20.97 9.09 -33.99
CA VAL A 168 -20.79 10.56 -33.98
C VAL A 168 -19.44 10.95 -34.56
N LYS A 169 -18.38 10.21 -34.24
CA LYS A 169 -17.04 10.49 -34.75
C LYS A 169 -16.90 10.19 -36.24
N SER A 170 -17.63 9.22 -36.77
CA SER A 170 -17.62 8.86 -38.19
C SER A 170 -18.51 9.76 -39.07
N SER A 171 -19.39 10.56 -38.47
CA SER A 171 -20.30 11.48 -39.17
C SER A 171 -19.68 12.88 -39.39
N LYS A 172 -18.46 13.11 -38.90
CA LYS A 172 -17.61 14.27 -39.24
C LYS A 172 -16.51 13.85 -40.18
#